data_AF-A0A0Q9X247-F1
#
_entry.id   AF-A0A0Q9X247-F1
#
_cell.length_a   1.000
_cell.length_b   1.000
_cell.length_c   1.000
_cell.angle_alpha   90.00
_cell.angle_beta   90.00
_cell.angle_gamma   90.00
#
_symmetry.space_group_name_H-M   'P 1'
#
loop_
_entity.id
_entity.type
_entity.pdbx_description
1 polymer ?
#
loop_
_entity_poly.entity_id
_entity_poly.type
_entity_poly.pdbx_seq_one_letter_code
_entity_poly.pdbx_strand_id
1 'polypeptide(L)'
;MIYTTTLLSRGSIFGSLISKVRQVVAKNPVTAHTNQINNENFTPTPKPNRPLAAASLSNSSALHSKTLEEKIGLPPKPKKPLTPYFRFMREMRPKMLAKNPSISTIEVVRQLSKSWGEADPKLKERLQSEYKRDQELYLEQRTKYDATLTEEQRAELKQLKQDINDAKERKQLRKRVKELGRPKKPASAFLRFIAIERTNTPQTENQTYREWHQKATAKWTRLSDEEKAVYLNESRKELDQYKKNISIWEEKMIRLGHIDVVRHGNLIDPPEPKPRKLQATKEK
;
A
#
# COMPACT_ATOMS: atom_id res chain seq x y z
N MET A 1 3.73 46.91 37.30
CA MET A 1 3.07 47.23 36.03
C MET A 1 3.00 45.97 35.16
N ILE A 2 1.79 45.44 35.05
CA ILE A 2 1.17 44.69 33.94
C ILE A 2 1.98 43.59 33.22
N TYR A 3 1.54 42.35 33.45
CA TYR A 3 1.84 41.14 32.69
C TYR A 3 1.07 41.12 31.35
N THR A 4 1.70 40.66 30.25
CA THR A 4 0.99 39.97 29.16
C THR A 4 1.92 38.99 28.43
N THR A 5 1.69 37.71 28.66
CA THR A 5 2.18 36.58 27.85
C THR A 5 1.22 36.37 26.66
N THR A 6 1.72 36.43 25.43
CA THR A 6 0.90 36.12 24.24
C THR A 6 0.96 34.63 23.92
N LEU A 7 -0.07 33.92 24.39
CA LEU A 7 -0.53 32.63 23.91
C LEU A 7 -1.01 32.76 22.45
N LEU A 8 -0.25 32.29 21.46
CA LEU A 8 -0.81 32.00 20.13
C LEU A 8 -1.40 30.59 20.09
N SER A 9 -2.66 30.56 20.50
CA SER A 9 -3.78 29.81 19.93
C SER A 9 -3.45 28.58 19.07
N ARG A 10 -3.69 27.40 19.66
CA ARG A 10 -4.05 26.17 18.93
C ARG A 10 -5.43 26.36 18.30
N GLY A 11 -5.46 26.96 17.12
CA GLY A 11 -6.66 27.18 16.34
C GLY A 11 -7.03 25.97 15.47
N SER A 12 -8.14 25.33 15.84
CA SER A 12 -9.14 24.72 14.94
C SER A 12 -8.84 23.35 14.31
N ILE A 13 -9.14 22.28 15.07
CA ILE A 13 -9.32 20.90 14.57
C ILE A 13 -10.83 20.56 14.44
N PHE A 14 -11.72 21.55 14.44
CA PHE A 14 -13.17 21.32 14.38
C PHE A 14 -13.88 22.24 13.37
N GLY A 15 -13.23 22.47 12.22
CA GLY A 15 -13.85 23.10 11.06
C GLY A 15 -14.03 22.10 9.93
N SER A 16 -15.16 21.40 9.94
CA SER A 16 -15.82 20.76 8.78
C SER A 16 -16.17 19.28 8.97
N LEU A 17 -17.01 19.01 9.97
CA LEU A 17 -17.88 17.83 9.95
C LEU A 17 -19.22 18.12 9.23
N ILE A 18 -19.48 19.39 8.87
CA ILE A 18 -20.74 19.85 8.28
C ILE A 18 -20.66 19.97 6.74
N SER A 19 -19.47 20.02 6.11
CA SER A 19 -19.39 19.98 4.63
C SER A 19 -19.48 18.57 4.04
N LYS A 20 -19.59 17.53 4.87
CA LYS A 20 -19.54 16.12 4.46
C LYS A 20 -20.88 15.52 4.00
N VAL A 21 -21.96 16.32 3.95
CA VAL A 21 -23.33 15.83 3.72
C VAL A 21 -24.02 16.40 2.48
N ARG A 22 -23.32 17.05 1.54
CA ARG A 22 -23.98 17.48 0.29
C ARG A 22 -23.11 17.36 -0.95
N GLN A 23 -22.83 16.12 -1.35
CA GLN A 23 -22.35 15.82 -2.69
C GLN A 23 -23.26 14.77 -3.34
N VAL A 24 -24.34 15.23 -3.99
CA VAL A 24 -25.24 14.40 -4.81
C VAL A 24 -25.37 15.07 -6.17
N VAL A 25 -25.08 14.31 -7.24
CA VAL A 25 -25.27 14.76 -8.63
C VAL A 25 -26.77 14.94 -8.89
N ALA A 26 -27.15 16.10 -9.43
CA ALA A 26 -28.46 16.33 -10.02
C ALA A 26 -28.39 16.09 -11.55
N LYS A 27 -29.25 15.16 -12.03
CA LYS A 27 -29.71 14.88 -13.42
C LYS A 27 -28.69 14.20 -14.35
N ASN A 28 -29.04 13.14 -15.09
CA ASN A 28 -30.22 12.94 -15.95
C ASN A 28 -31.19 11.80 -15.52
N PRO A 29 -32.51 11.93 -15.80
CA PRO A 29 -33.46 10.86 -15.57
C PRO A 29 -33.36 9.83 -16.71
N VAL A 30 -32.82 8.65 -16.41
CA VAL A 30 -33.12 7.45 -17.21
C VAL A 30 -34.18 6.69 -16.41
N THR A 31 -35.31 6.49 -17.07
CA THR A 31 -36.51 5.79 -16.63
C THR A 31 -36.19 4.58 -15.74
N ALA A 32 -36.72 4.63 -14.52
CA ALA A 32 -36.77 3.49 -13.62
C ALA A 32 -37.69 2.42 -14.20
N HIS A 33 -37.11 1.41 -14.85
CA HIS A 33 -37.77 0.12 -15.00
C HIS A 33 -37.29 -0.78 -13.86
N THR A 34 -38.20 -1.02 -12.91
CA THR A 34 -38.15 -2.11 -11.96
C THR A 34 -38.16 -3.42 -12.74
N ASN A 35 -36.99 -3.98 -13.01
CA ASN A 35 -36.88 -5.36 -13.46
C ASN A 35 -36.52 -6.24 -12.27
N GLN A 36 -37.46 -7.13 -11.97
CA GLN A 36 -37.34 -8.22 -11.02
C GLN A 36 -36.06 -9.00 -11.28
N ILE A 37 -35.37 -9.29 -10.18
CA ILE A 37 -34.16 -10.09 -10.12
C ILE A 37 -34.55 -11.53 -10.47
N ASN A 38 -34.32 -11.94 -11.71
CA ASN A 38 -34.25 -13.36 -12.05
C ASN A 38 -32.87 -13.87 -11.65
N ASN A 39 -32.89 -14.66 -10.58
CA ASN A 39 -31.74 -15.33 -10.00
C ASN A 39 -31.48 -16.62 -10.81
N GLU A 40 -30.86 -16.48 -11.98
CA GLU A 40 -30.43 -17.60 -12.81
C GLU A 40 -29.03 -18.06 -12.37
N ASN A 41 -29.04 -19.17 -11.61
CA ASN A 41 -28.01 -20.17 -11.39
C ASN A 41 -26.63 -19.92 -12.03
N PHE A 42 -25.72 -19.35 -11.25
CA PHE A 42 -24.28 -19.41 -11.53
C PHE A 42 -23.76 -20.77 -11.03
N THR A 43 -23.62 -21.73 -11.94
CA THR A 43 -22.93 -23.00 -11.66
C THR A 43 -21.47 -22.70 -11.30
N PRO A 44 -20.98 -23.10 -10.12
CA PRO A 44 -19.58 -22.89 -9.76
C PRO A 44 -18.72 -23.90 -10.53
N THR A 45 -17.97 -23.40 -11.52
CA THR A 45 -16.91 -24.21 -12.15
C THR A 45 -15.82 -24.50 -11.12
N PRO A 46 -15.34 -25.76 -11.02
CA PRO A 46 -14.30 -26.13 -10.07
C PRO A 46 -12.99 -25.45 -10.46
N LYS A 47 -12.47 -24.61 -9.57
CA LYS A 47 -11.14 -24.01 -9.71
C LYS A 47 -10.11 -25.14 -9.76
N PRO A 48 -9.18 -25.18 -10.74
CA PRO A 48 -8.09 -26.13 -10.69
C PRO A 48 -7.28 -25.86 -9.43
N ASN A 49 -7.11 -26.93 -8.64
CA ASN A 49 -6.29 -26.98 -7.42
C ASN A 49 -4.90 -26.40 -7.72
N ARG A 50 -4.71 -25.12 -7.38
CA ARG A 50 -3.38 -24.56 -7.26
C ARG A 50 -2.77 -25.22 -6.02
N PRO A 51 -1.68 -25.99 -6.13
CA PRO A 51 -1.06 -26.56 -4.95
C PRO A 51 -0.79 -25.43 -3.96
N LEU A 52 -1.14 -25.67 -2.69
CA LEU A 52 -0.73 -24.88 -1.55
C LEU A 52 0.80 -24.93 -1.51
N ALA A 53 1.44 -24.14 -2.36
CA ALA A 53 2.86 -23.84 -2.25
C ALA A 53 2.99 -23.23 -0.86
N ALA A 54 3.61 -24.01 0.02
CA ALA A 54 3.83 -23.70 1.40
C ALA A 54 4.12 -22.21 1.55
N ALA A 55 3.35 -21.55 2.41
CA ALA A 55 3.85 -20.37 3.10
C ALA A 55 5.00 -20.86 3.99
N SER A 56 6.12 -21.19 3.36
CA SER A 56 7.41 -21.21 4.00
C SER A 56 7.62 -19.76 4.40
N LEU A 57 7.29 -19.47 5.67
CA LEU A 57 7.92 -18.38 6.39
C LEU A 57 9.39 -18.76 6.45
N SER A 58 10.07 -18.55 5.33
CA SER A 58 11.50 -18.71 5.23
C SER A 58 12.08 -17.77 6.27
N ASN A 59 12.75 -18.37 7.24
CA ASN A 59 13.90 -17.76 7.91
C ASN A 59 14.97 -17.54 6.82
N SER A 60 14.68 -16.70 5.82
CA SER A 60 15.74 -16.07 5.05
C SER A 60 16.47 -15.20 6.05
N SER A 61 17.74 -15.49 6.29
CA SER A 61 18.69 -14.54 6.87
C SER A 61 18.37 -13.18 6.25
N ALA A 62 17.84 -12.25 7.06
CA ALA A 62 17.39 -10.96 6.57
C ALA A 62 18.56 -10.34 5.82
N LEU A 63 18.50 -10.34 4.49
CA LEU A 63 19.35 -9.50 3.67
C LEU A 63 19.09 -8.10 4.20
N HIS A 64 20.07 -7.53 4.89
CA HIS A 64 19.94 -6.25 5.56
C HIS A 64 19.51 -5.25 4.49
N SER A 65 18.23 -4.89 4.47
CA SER A 65 17.75 -3.90 3.50
C SER A 65 18.46 -2.60 3.85
N LYS A 66 19.25 -2.08 2.91
CA LYS A 66 20.00 -0.84 3.09
C LYS A 66 19.10 0.24 3.69
N THR A 67 19.62 0.94 4.71
CA THR A 67 18.88 2.04 5.34
C THR A 67 18.65 3.16 4.31
N LEU A 68 17.73 4.09 4.60
CA LEU A 68 17.48 5.19 3.67
C LEU A 68 18.70 6.07 3.50
N GLU A 69 19.43 6.24 4.59
CA GLU A 69 20.69 6.94 4.68
C GLU A 69 21.78 6.23 3.84
N GLU A 70 21.90 4.92 3.92
CA GLU A 70 22.87 4.15 3.12
C GLU A 70 22.55 4.19 1.62
N LYS A 71 21.28 4.25 1.23
CA LYS A 71 20.85 4.33 -0.19
C LYS A 71 21.34 5.60 -0.89
N ILE A 72 21.57 6.67 -0.14
CA ILE A 72 22.07 7.95 -0.65
C ILE A 72 23.54 8.18 -0.27
N GLY A 73 24.25 7.13 0.14
CA GLY A 73 25.68 7.18 0.44
C GLY A 73 26.04 7.87 1.76
N LEU A 74 25.07 8.09 2.66
CA LEU A 74 25.33 8.71 3.96
C LEU A 74 25.78 7.69 5.02
N PRO A 75 26.53 8.15 6.04
CA PRO A 75 26.79 7.33 7.21
C PRO A 75 25.48 6.87 7.87
N PRO A 76 25.49 5.71 8.55
CA PRO A 76 24.29 5.18 9.20
C PRO A 76 23.82 6.11 10.31
N LYS A 77 22.54 6.48 10.27
CA LYS A 77 21.92 7.27 11.34
C LYS A 77 22.03 6.55 12.69
N PRO A 78 22.47 7.24 13.77
CA PRO A 78 22.45 6.68 15.11
C PRO A 78 21.08 6.10 15.47
N LYS A 79 21.05 4.88 16.02
CA LYS A 79 19.80 4.22 16.43
C LYS A 79 19.40 4.67 17.82
N LYS A 80 18.09 4.81 18.05
CA LYS A 80 17.57 5.10 19.40
C LYS A 80 17.95 3.98 20.37
N PRO A 81 18.31 4.30 21.62
CA PRO A 81 18.63 3.29 22.61
C PRO A 81 17.38 2.46 22.96
N LEU A 82 17.59 1.21 23.32
CA LEU A 82 16.51 0.32 23.75
C LEU A 82 15.96 0.78 25.09
N THR A 83 14.64 0.91 25.17
CA THR A 83 13.92 1.17 26.43
C THR A 83 14.15 0.02 27.43
N PRO A 84 13.95 0.22 28.75
CA PRO A 84 14.18 -0.80 29.78
C PRO A 84 13.52 -2.15 29.48
N TYR A 85 12.25 -2.13 29.08
CA TYR A 85 11.51 -3.35 28.71
C TYR A 85 12.14 -4.10 27.53
N PHE A 86 12.51 -3.40 26.46
CA PHE A 86 13.16 -4.04 25.31
C PHE A 86 14.59 -4.53 25.60
N ARG A 87 15.31 -3.91 26.55
CA ARG A 87 16.58 -4.46 27.06
C ARG A 87 16.36 -5.77 27.80
N PHE A 88 15.41 -5.78 28.73
CA PHE A 88 14.99 -6.99 29.43
C PHE A 88 14.56 -8.10 28.44
N MET A 89 13.75 -7.75 27.44
CA MET A 89 13.32 -8.69 26.40
C MET A 89 14.49 -9.26 25.61
N ARG A 90 15.48 -8.43 25.24
CA ARG A 90 16.68 -8.87 24.51
C ARG A 90 17.47 -9.92 25.29
N GLU A 91 17.54 -9.80 26.61
CA GLU A 91 18.25 -10.75 27.49
C GLU A 91 17.43 -12.01 27.79
N MET A 92 16.12 -11.87 27.97
CA MET A 92 15.27 -12.95 28.45
C MET A 92 14.64 -13.79 27.33
N ARG A 93 14.37 -13.19 26.16
CA ARG A 93 13.84 -13.90 24.99
C ARG A 93 14.69 -15.10 24.55
N PRO A 94 16.03 -15.00 24.38
CA PRO A 94 16.83 -16.16 24.00
C PRO A 94 16.81 -17.26 25.09
N LYS A 95 16.76 -16.89 26.38
CA LYS A 95 16.65 -17.86 27.48
C LYS A 95 15.31 -18.62 27.44
N MET A 96 14.22 -17.93 27.11
CA MET A 96 12.89 -18.53 26.97
C MET A 96 12.80 -19.45 25.75
N LEU A 97 13.39 -19.06 24.61
CA LEU A 97 13.46 -19.89 23.41
C LEU A 97 14.35 -21.12 23.61
N ALA A 98 15.47 -20.98 24.34
CA ALA A 98 16.34 -22.11 24.64
C ALA A 98 15.64 -23.16 25.51
N LYS A 99 14.81 -22.74 26.46
CA LYS A 99 14.00 -23.64 27.29
C LYS A 99 12.86 -24.29 26.51
N ASN A 100 12.23 -23.54 25.61
CA ASN A 100 11.09 -24.01 24.82
C ASN A 100 11.29 -23.69 23.33
N PRO A 101 12.04 -24.51 22.57
CA PRO A 101 12.33 -24.19 21.15
C PRO A 101 11.10 -24.18 20.23
N SER A 102 10.01 -24.87 20.61
CA SER A 102 8.77 -24.96 19.83
C SER A 102 7.74 -23.88 20.13
N ILE A 103 7.98 -23.01 21.13
CA ILE A 103 7.00 -22.00 21.53
C ILE A 103 6.87 -20.90 20.46
N SER A 104 5.65 -20.40 20.25
CA SER A 104 5.43 -19.25 19.37
C SER A 104 6.11 -18.00 19.93
N THR A 105 6.73 -17.21 19.05
CA THR A 105 7.31 -15.90 19.44
C THR A 105 6.29 -14.98 20.10
N ILE A 106 5.02 -15.04 19.67
CA ILE A 106 3.94 -14.22 20.25
C ILE A 106 3.70 -14.61 21.72
N GLU A 107 3.72 -15.92 22.02
CA GLU A 107 3.53 -16.42 23.37
C GLU A 107 4.71 -16.05 24.27
N VAL A 108 5.95 -16.13 23.76
CA VAL A 108 7.13 -15.69 24.51
C VAL A 108 7.05 -14.22 24.88
N VAL A 109 6.68 -13.36 23.92
CA VAL A 109 6.54 -11.92 24.20
C VAL A 109 5.44 -11.67 25.24
N ARG A 110 4.33 -12.42 25.18
CA ARG A 110 3.26 -12.36 26.18
C ARG A 110 3.75 -12.74 27.58
N GLN A 111 4.49 -13.84 27.69
CA GLN A 111 5.08 -14.29 28.97
C GLN A 111 6.10 -13.28 29.50
N LEU A 112 6.99 -12.77 28.66
CA LEU A 112 7.96 -11.73 29.04
C LEU A 112 7.31 -10.43 29.48
N SER A 113 6.18 -10.05 28.87
CA SER A 113 5.41 -8.87 29.31
C SER A 113 4.88 -9.05 30.72
N LYS A 114 4.37 -10.24 31.07
CA LYS A 114 3.92 -10.56 32.43
C LYS A 114 5.09 -10.54 33.41
N SER A 115 6.18 -11.24 33.08
CA SER A 115 7.39 -11.26 33.91
C SER A 115 8.01 -9.88 34.11
N TRP A 116 7.91 -8.97 33.13
CA TRP A 116 8.32 -7.58 33.30
C TRP A 116 7.41 -6.81 34.27
N GLY A 117 6.10 -7.06 34.24
CA GLY A 117 5.16 -6.51 35.22
C GLY A 117 5.56 -6.88 36.65
N GLU A 118 5.89 -8.15 36.87
CA GLU A 118 6.29 -8.75 38.16
C GLU A 118 7.77 -8.55 38.50
N ALA A 119 8.59 -8.03 37.58
CA ALA A 119 10.02 -7.88 37.80
C ALA A 119 10.34 -6.91 38.94
N ASP A 120 11.43 -7.23 39.66
CA ASP A 120 11.96 -6.47 40.79
C ASP A 120 12.08 -4.97 40.47
N PRO A 121 11.51 -4.09 41.31
CA PRO A 121 11.69 -2.64 41.20
C PRO A 121 13.16 -2.23 41.04
N LYS A 122 14.11 -2.88 41.72
CA LYS A 122 15.54 -2.56 41.61
C LYS A 122 16.10 -2.83 40.22
N LEU A 123 15.66 -3.93 39.58
CA LEU A 123 16.05 -4.25 38.21
C LEU A 123 15.48 -3.22 37.23
N LYS A 124 14.23 -2.82 37.41
CA LYS A 124 13.58 -1.79 36.59
C LYS A 124 14.30 -0.45 36.72
N GLU A 125 14.64 -0.05 37.94
CA GLU A 125 15.37 1.18 38.21
C GLU A 125 16.77 1.17 37.57
N ARG A 126 17.52 0.06 37.71
CA ARG A 126 18.83 -0.10 37.05
C ARG A 126 18.73 0.10 35.55
N LEU A 127 17.80 -0.61 34.90
CA LEU A 127 17.59 -0.52 33.44
C LEU A 127 17.09 0.86 33.01
N GLN A 128 16.31 1.55 33.85
CA GLN A 128 15.87 2.93 33.62
C GLN A 128 17.04 3.92 33.67
N SER A 129 17.93 3.78 34.64
CA SER A 129 19.15 4.60 34.76
C SER A 129 20.09 4.36 33.59
N GLU A 130 20.27 3.10 33.16
CA GLU A 130 21.01 2.79 31.94
C GLU A 130 20.39 3.40 30.69
N TYR A 131 19.06 3.36 30.57
CA TYR A 131 18.35 3.95 29.45
C TYR A 131 18.55 5.48 29.37
N LYS A 132 18.54 6.19 30.51
CA LYS A 132 18.78 7.64 30.57
C LYS A 132 20.18 8.00 30.07
N ARG A 133 21.21 7.30 30.56
CA ARG A 133 22.59 7.50 30.09
C ARG A 133 22.73 7.25 28.59
N ASP A 134 22.15 6.17 28.10
CA ASP A 134 22.23 5.83 26.68
C ASP A 134 21.39 6.79 25.81
N GLN A 135 20.36 7.43 26.36
CA GLN A 135 19.65 8.53 25.70
C GLN A 135 20.51 9.77 25.54
N GLU A 136 21.29 10.13 26.56
CA GLU A 136 22.22 11.27 26.51
C GLU A 136 23.30 11.03 25.44
N LEU A 137 23.95 9.86 25.47
CA LEU A 137 24.92 9.46 24.45
C LEU A 137 24.31 9.44 23.04
N TYR A 138 23.08 8.94 22.90
CA TYR A 138 22.37 8.97 21.63
C TYR A 138 22.11 10.39 21.14
N LEU A 139 21.75 11.31 22.04
CA LEU A 139 21.49 12.70 21.69
C LEU A 139 22.78 13.36 21.16
N GLU A 140 23.91 13.15 21.82
CA GLU A 140 25.22 13.63 21.37
C GLU A 140 25.63 13.04 20.01
N GLN A 141 25.46 11.73 19.82
CA GLN A 141 25.73 11.08 18.54
C GLN A 141 24.83 11.62 17.44
N ARG A 142 23.55 11.86 17.75
CA ARG A 142 22.57 12.41 16.81
C ARG A 142 22.88 13.84 16.44
N THR A 143 23.26 14.71 17.39
CA THR A 143 23.61 16.10 17.09
C THR A 143 24.86 16.18 16.21
N LYS A 144 25.89 15.36 16.51
CA LYS A 144 27.08 15.22 15.65
C LYS A 144 26.69 14.75 14.25
N TYR A 145 25.85 13.72 14.15
CA TYR A 145 25.36 13.21 12.86
C TYR A 145 24.60 14.29 12.07
N ASP A 146 23.62 14.94 12.69
CA ASP A 146 22.82 15.96 12.03
C ASP A 146 23.68 17.15 11.56
N ALA A 147 24.74 17.50 12.30
CA ALA A 147 25.71 18.53 11.89
C ALA A 147 26.56 18.14 10.67
N THR A 148 26.80 16.84 10.42
CA THR A 148 27.52 16.39 9.22
C THR A 148 26.67 16.44 7.94
N LEU A 149 25.36 16.59 8.06
CA LEU A 149 24.44 16.55 6.92
C LEU A 149 24.26 17.92 6.27
N THR A 150 24.50 17.98 4.96
CA THR A 150 24.17 19.12 4.11
C THR A 150 22.65 19.27 3.97
N GLU A 151 22.17 20.49 3.72
CA GLU A 151 20.73 20.75 3.53
C GLU A 151 20.15 19.95 2.34
N GLU A 152 20.92 19.77 1.27
CA GLU A 152 20.54 18.94 0.12
C GLU A 152 20.31 17.47 0.51
N GLN A 153 21.21 16.89 1.30
CA GLN A 153 21.10 15.51 1.79
C GLN A 153 19.90 15.34 2.72
N ARG A 154 19.62 16.35 3.55
CA ARG A 154 18.42 16.37 4.41
C ARG A 154 17.14 16.42 3.58
N ALA A 155 17.12 17.24 2.54
CA ALA A 155 16.00 17.34 1.60
C ALA A 155 15.79 16.02 0.85
N GLU A 156 16.86 15.38 0.37
CA GLU A 156 16.79 14.08 -0.30
C GLU A 156 16.25 12.97 0.62
N LEU A 157 16.74 12.89 1.86
CA LEU A 157 16.20 11.96 2.87
C LEU A 157 14.71 12.18 3.13
N LYS A 158 14.28 13.44 3.21
CA LYS A 158 12.88 13.81 3.42
C LYS A 158 12.03 13.39 2.23
N GLN A 159 12.49 13.63 1.01
CA GLN A 159 11.80 13.20 -0.21
C GLN A 159 11.70 11.67 -0.30
N LEU A 160 12.78 10.95 -0.04
CA LEU A 160 12.79 9.48 -0.07
C LEU A 160 11.83 8.88 0.96
N LYS A 161 11.78 9.46 2.18
CA LYS A 161 10.79 9.06 3.21
C LYS A 161 9.37 9.31 2.75
N GLN A 162 9.11 10.47 2.12
CA GLN A 162 7.80 10.79 1.56
C GLN A 162 7.41 9.81 0.45
N ASP A 163 8.32 9.46 -0.46
CA ASP A 163 8.07 8.50 -1.55
C ASP A 163 7.72 7.11 -1.03
N ILE A 164 8.39 6.66 0.03
CA ILE A 164 8.07 5.38 0.68
C ILE A 164 6.68 5.41 1.32
N ASN A 165 6.32 6.52 1.98
CA ASN A 165 5.00 6.67 2.56
C ASN A 165 3.92 6.73 1.46
N ASP A 166 4.12 7.52 0.41
CA ASP A 166 3.22 7.61 -0.74
C ASP A 166 3.05 6.24 -1.44
N ALA A 167 4.13 5.47 -1.59
CA ALA A 167 4.07 4.12 -2.15
C ALA A 167 3.26 3.17 -1.25
N LYS A 168 3.43 3.26 0.07
CA LYS A 168 2.65 2.49 1.05
C LYS A 168 1.17 2.86 1.01
N GLU A 169 0.84 4.15 0.99
CA GLU A 169 -0.53 4.65 0.85
C GLU A 169 -1.18 4.18 -0.45
N ARG A 170 -0.46 4.29 -1.58
CA ARG A 170 -0.93 3.79 -2.88
C ARG A 170 -1.21 2.29 -2.84
N LYS A 171 -0.37 1.50 -2.17
CA LYS A 171 -0.56 0.05 -2.02
C LYS A 171 -1.80 -0.26 -1.17
N GLN A 172 -1.99 0.44 -0.05
CA GLN A 172 -3.17 0.27 0.81
C GLN A 172 -4.45 0.69 0.11
N LEU A 173 -4.44 1.80 -0.62
CA LEU A 173 -5.57 2.24 -1.44
C LEU A 173 -5.94 1.20 -2.49
N ARG A 174 -4.96 0.64 -3.22
CA ARG A 174 -5.21 -0.43 -4.20
C ARG A 174 -5.82 -1.68 -3.55
N LYS A 175 -5.37 -2.04 -2.35
CA LYS A 175 -5.91 -3.17 -1.58
C LYS A 175 -7.37 -2.89 -1.18
N ARG A 176 -7.65 -1.73 -0.60
CA ARG A 176 -9.00 -1.29 -0.23
C ARG A 176 -9.95 -1.27 -1.43
N VAL A 177 -9.52 -0.68 -2.54
CA VAL A 177 -10.29 -0.65 -3.80
C VAL A 177 -10.65 -2.06 -4.29
N LYS A 178 -9.74 -3.03 -4.12
CA LYS A 178 -9.98 -4.43 -4.47
C LYS A 178 -10.95 -5.10 -3.51
N GLU A 179 -10.82 -4.85 -2.20
CA GLU A 179 -11.70 -5.38 -1.15
C GLU A 179 -13.13 -4.85 -1.28
N LEU A 180 -13.29 -3.59 -1.70
CA LEU A 180 -14.59 -2.97 -1.99
C LEU A 180 -15.24 -3.48 -3.29
N GLY A 181 -14.62 -4.44 -3.98
CA GLY A 181 -15.20 -5.08 -5.16
C GLY A 181 -15.30 -4.18 -6.39
N ARG A 182 -14.37 -3.23 -6.56
CA ARG A 182 -14.36 -2.34 -7.73
C ARG A 182 -14.40 -3.15 -9.04
N PRO A 183 -15.37 -2.90 -9.94
CA PRO A 183 -15.40 -3.54 -11.25
C PRO A 183 -14.06 -3.40 -11.98
N LYS A 184 -13.61 -4.47 -12.62
CA LYS A 184 -12.37 -4.46 -13.41
C LYS A 184 -12.66 -3.95 -14.82
N LYS A 185 -11.77 -3.11 -15.33
CA LYS A 185 -11.83 -2.68 -16.73
C LYS A 185 -11.65 -3.91 -17.64
N PRO A 186 -12.52 -4.13 -18.63
CA PRO A 186 -12.42 -5.28 -19.53
C PRO A 186 -11.18 -5.16 -20.42
N ALA A 187 -10.73 -6.30 -20.94
CA ALA A 187 -9.61 -6.36 -21.87
C ALA A 187 -9.96 -5.66 -23.19
N SER A 188 -9.00 -4.92 -23.76
CA SER A 188 -9.12 -4.36 -25.10
C SER A 188 -9.19 -5.48 -26.15
N ALA A 189 -9.66 -5.16 -27.36
CA ALA A 189 -9.73 -6.09 -28.49
C ALA A 189 -8.42 -6.87 -28.70
N PHE A 190 -7.28 -6.17 -28.70
CA PHE A 190 -5.97 -6.79 -28.81
C PHE A 190 -5.67 -7.77 -27.66
N LEU A 191 -5.92 -7.38 -26.40
CA LEU A 191 -5.65 -8.27 -25.26
C LEU A 191 -6.58 -9.49 -25.23
N ARG A 192 -7.80 -9.36 -25.76
CA ARG A 192 -8.72 -10.49 -25.98
C ARG A 192 -8.16 -11.46 -27.01
N PHE A 193 -7.74 -10.92 -28.15
CA PHE A 193 -7.07 -11.69 -29.18
C PHE A 193 -5.84 -12.42 -28.62
N ILE A 194 -4.97 -11.74 -27.85
CA ILE A 194 -3.83 -12.40 -27.20
C ILE A 194 -4.27 -13.51 -26.22
N ALA A 195 -5.36 -13.30 -25.48
CA ALA A 195 -5.86 -14.33 -24.57
C ALA A 195 -6.35 -15.59 -25.30
N ILE A 196 -7.00 -15.41 -26.46
CA ILE A 196 -7.47 -16.50 -27.34
C ILE A 196 -6.30 -17.14 -28.10
N GLU A 197 -5.36 -16.36 -28.61
CA GLU A 197 -4.16 -16.89 -29.27
C GLU A 197 -3.31 -17.71 -28.30
N ARG A 198 -3.31 -17.37 -27.02
CA ARG A 198 -2.61 -18.15 -26.00
C ARG A 198 -3.22 -19.54 -25.81
N THR A 199 -4.52 -19.71 -26.05
CA THR A 199 -5.16 -21.03 -26.04
C THR A 199 -4.97 -21.77 -27.36
N ASN A 200 -4.97 -21.05 -28.49
CA ASN A 200 -4.82 -21.65 -29.82
C ASN A 200 -3.38 -22.06 -30.13
N THR A 201 -2.41 -21.26 -29.68
CA THR A 201 -0.97 -21.46 -29.89
C THR A 201 -0.27 -21.36 -28.54
N PRO A 202 -0.23 -22.44 -27.74
CA PRO A 202 0.45 -22.40 -26.46
C PRO A 202 1.96 -22.19 -26.63
N GLN A 203 2.60 -21.66 -25.59
CA GLN A 203 4.04 -21.46 -25.55
C GLN A 203 4.76 -22.82 -25.67
N THR A 204 5.75 -22.92 -26.55
CA THR A 204 6.62 -24.10 -26.64
C THR A 204 7.67 -24.08 -25.52
N GLU A 205 8.15 -25.25 -25.10
CA GLU A 205 9.10 -25.40 -23.97
C GLU A 205 10.39 -24.59 -24.16
N ASN A 206 10.82 -24.39 -25.42
CA ASN A 206 12.05 -23.65 -25.76
C ASN A 206 11.83 -22.16 -26.06
N GLN A 207 10.60 -21.65 -26.07
CA GLN A 207 10.31 -20.28 -26.46
C GLN A 207 10.05 -19.39 -25.24
N THR A 208 10.55 -18.15 -25.25
CA THR A 208 10.21 -17.18 -24.21
C THR A 208 8.84 -16.54 -24.47
N TYR A 209 8.05 -16.23 -23.43
CA TYR A 209 6.77 -15.53 -23.55
C TYR A 209 6.86 -14.24 -24.38
N ARG A 210 7.97 -13.50 -24.26
CA ARG A 210 8.23 -12.29 -25.05
C ARG A 210 8.24 -12.56 -26.56
N GLU A 211 8.91 -13.63 -26.98
CA GLU A 211 9.02 -14.01 -28.39
C GLU A 211 7.68 -14.52 -28.93
N TRP A 212 6.96 -15.31 -28.11
CA TRP A 212 5.61 -15.75 -28.44
C TRP A 212 4.66 -14.56 -28.61
N HIS A 213 4.68 -13.61 -27.66
CA HIS A 213 3.85 -12.41 -27.71
C HIS A 213 4.21 -11.53 -28.91
N GLN A 214 5.48 -11.44 -29.30
CA GLN A 214 5.90 -10.76 -30.54
C GLN A 214 5.29 -11.40 -31.79
N LYS A 215 5.31 -12.74 -31.89
CA LYS A 215 4.66 -13.46 -33.00
C LYS A 215 3.14 -13.21 -33.02
N ALA A 216 2.48 -13.30 -31.86
CA ALA A 216 1.05 -13.01 -31.75
C ALA A 216 0.73 -11.55 -32.12
N THR A 217 1.59 -10.60 -31.72
CA THR A 217 1.45 -9.18 -32.11
C THR A 217 1.58 -9.00 -33.62
N ALA A 218 2.55 -9.67 -34.26
CA ALA A 218 2.71 -9.65 -35.72
C ALA A 218 1.50 -10.27 -36.44
N LYS A 219 0.91 -11.32 -35.88
CA LYS A 219 -0.34 -11.91 -36.38
C LYS A 219 -1.49 -10.90 -36.30
N TRP A 220 -1.69 -10.25 -35.15
CA TRP A 220 -2.70 -9.20 -34.99
C TRP A 220 -2.57 -8.08 -36.02
N THR A 221 -1.35 -7.62 -36.29
CA THR A 221 -1.14 -6.55 -37.28
C THR A 221 -1.53 -6.97 -38.70
N ARG A 222 -1.35 -8.25 -39.04
CA ARG A 222 -1.66 -8.83 -40.36
C ARG A 222 -3.14 -9.19 -40.54
N LEU A 223 -3.92 -9.28 -39.45
CA LEU A 223 -5.36 -9.53 -39.55
C LEU A 223 -6.04 -8.42 -40.35
N SER A 224 -7.05 -8.81 -41.13
CA SER A 224 -7.94 -7.88 -41.82
C SER A 224 -8.76 -7.06 -40.83
N ASP A 225 -9.32 -5.95 -41.30
CA ASP A 225 -10.17 -5.10 -40.47
C ASP A 225 -11.49 -5.81 -40.09
N GLU A 226 -11.98 -6.73 -40.91
CA GLU A 226 -13.16 -7.56 -40.62
C GLU A 226 -12.90 -8.53 -39.47
N GLU A 227 -11.76 -9.23 -39.47
CA GLU A 227 -11.36 -10.12 -38.38
C GLU A 227 -11.13 -9.33 -37.08
N LYS A 228 -10.50 -8.16 -37.17
CA LYS A 228 -10.32 -7.25 -36.03
C LYS A 228 -11.66 -6.71 -35.52
N ALA A 229 -12.64 -6.48 -36.40
CA ALA A 229 -13.95 -5.92 -36.05
C ALA A 229 -14.71 -6.80 -35.05
N VAL A 230 -14.58 -8.13 -35.14
CA VAL A 230 -15.18 -9.06 -34.17
C VAL A 230 -14.69 -8.76 -32.75
N TYR A 231 -13.36 -8.70 -32.56
CA TYR A 231 -12.76 -8.39 -31.27
C TYR A 231 -13.06 -6.97 -30.80
N LEU A 232 -13.08 -6.00 -31.72
CA LEU A 232 -13.43 -4.61 -31.42
C LEU A 232 -14.87 -4.50 -30.90
N ASN A 233 -15.82 -5.13 -31.58
CA ASN A 233 -17.23 -5.14 -31.21
C ASN A 233 -17.47 -5.79 -29.84
N GLU A 234 -16.86 -6.95 -29.57
CA GLU A 234 -16.92 -7.60 -28.26
C GLU A 234 -16.33 -6.73 -27.16
N SER A 235 -15.13 -6.17 -27.39
CA SER A 235 -14.47 -5.32 -26.40
C SER A 235 -15.28 -4.06 -26.10
N ARG A 236 -15.99 -3.50 -27.10
CA ARG A 236 -16.88 -2.35 -26.95
C ARG A 236 -18.10 -2.71 -26.10
N LYS A 237 -18.77 -3.83 -26.38
CA LYS A 237 -19.92 -4.30 -25.60
C LYS A 237 -19.57 -4.46 -24.13
N GLU A 238 -18.45 -5.10 -23.83
CA GLU A 238 -18.02 -5.26 -22.45
C GLU A 238 -17.59 -3.95 -21.79
N LEU A 239 -16.95 -3.05 -22.54
CA LEU A 239 -16.59 -1.72 -22.03
C LEU A 239 -17.83 -0.93 -21.64
N ASP A 240 -18.91 -1.02 -22.41
CA ASP A 240 -20.18 -0.38 -22.10
C ASP A 240 -20.86 -1.03 -20.87
N GLN A 241 -20.80 -2.35 -20.73
CA GLN A 241 -21.26 -3.01 -19.51
C GLN A 241 -20.43 -2.60 -18.29
N TYR A 242 -19.11 -2.50 -18.43
CA TYR A 242 -18.23 -2.01 -17.38
C TYR A 242 -18.55 -0.57 -16.98
N LYS A 243 -18.84 0.32 -17.94
CA LYS A 243 -19.24 1.71 -17.65
C LYS A 243 -20.49 1.77 -16.77
N LYS A 244 -21.49 0.91 -17.03
CA LYS A 244 -22.69 0.79 -16.19
C LYS A 244 -22.33 0.29 -14.78
N ASN A 245 -21.59 -0.82 -14.71
CA ASN A 245 -21.20 -1.45 -13.44
C ASN A 245 -20.37 -0.52 -12.56
N ILE A 246 -19.41 0.22 -13.15
CA ILE A 246 -18.56 1.15 -12.39
C ILE A 246 -19.36 2.36 -11.88
N SER A 247 -20.36 2.85 -12.64
CA SER A 247 -21.24 3.94 -12.19
C SER A 247 -22.04 3.52 -10.96
N ILE A 248 -22.69 2.35 -11.02
CA ILE A 248 -23.45 1.79 -9.89
C ILE A 248 -22.56 1.59 -8.67
N TRP A 249 -21.34 1.07 -8.88
CA TRP A 249 -20.37 0.90 -7.81
C TRP A 249 -19.94 2.23 -7.20
N GLU A 250 -19.67 3.26 -8.01
CA GLU A 250 -19.29 4.59 -7.52
C GLU A 250 -20.40 5.25 -6.70
N GLU A 251 -21.66 5.17 -7.16
CA GLU A 251 -22.81 5.63 -6.37
C GLU A 251 -22.90 4.91 -5.03
N LYS A 252 -22.70 3.59 -5.00
CA LYS A 252 -22.66 2.81 -3.76
C LYS A 252 -21.52 3.28 -2.85
N MET A 253 -20.34 3.57 -3.39
CA MET A 253 -19.20 4.04 -2.60
C MET A 253 -19.45 5.43 -2.02
N ILE A 254 -20.07 6.34 -2.78
CA ILE A 254 -20.47 7.67 -2.29
C ILE A 254 -21.47 7.54 -1.14
N ARG A 255 -22.50 6.69 -1.29
CA ARG A 255 -23.50 6.45 -0.23
C ARG A 255 -22.89 5.88 1.06
N LEU A 256 -21.83 5.07 0.95
CA LEU A 256 -21.10 4.51 2.08
C LEU A 256 -20.01 5.44 2.63
N GLY A 257 -19.82 6.64 2.05
CA GLY A 257 -18.79 7.59 2.45
C GLY A 257 -17.37 7.25 1.99
N HIS A 258 -17.19 6.25 1.13
CA HIS A 258 -15.92 5.86 0.53
C HIS A 258 -15.60 6.71 -0.72
N ILE A 259 -15.52 8.03 -0.54
CA ILE A 259 -15.31 8.99 -1.64
C ILE A 259 -13.89 8.87 -2.24
N ASP A 260 -12.92 8.49 -1.42
CA ASP A 260 -11.49 8.36 -1.77
C ASP A 260 -11.21 7.30 -2.85
N VAL A 261 -12.14 6.38 -3.10
CA VAL A 261 -11.98 5.30 -4.08
C VAL A 261 -12.71 5.55 -5.40
N VAL A 262 -13.47 6.64 -5.49
CA VAL A 262 -14.27 7.05 -6.64
C VAL A 262 -13.43 7.87 -7.63
N ARG A 263 -13.76 7.85 -8.92
CA ARG A 263 -13.06 8.69 -9.92
C ARG A 263 -13.33 10.18 -9.66
N HIS A 264 -12.28 10.99 -9.64
CA HIS A 264 -12.31 12.44 -9.41
C HIS A 264 -13.35 13.18 -10.28
N GLY A 265 -13.53 12.78 -11.55
CA GLY A 265 -14.50 13.43 -12.45
C GLY A 265 -15.97 13.24 -12.08
N ASN A 266 -16.28 12.34 -11.14
CA ASN A 266 -17.64 12.09 -10.64
C ASN A 266 -17.87 12.71 -9.25
N LEU A 267 -16.93 13.50 -8.75
CA LEU A 267 -17.02 14.22 -7.48
C LEU A 267 -17.30 15.70 -7.76
N ILE A 268 -18.15 16.32 -6.93
CA ILE A 268 -18.46 17.76 -7.05
C ILE A 268 -17.24 18.58 -6.68
N ASP A 269 -16.55 18.21 -5.60
CA ASP A 269 -15.28 18.80 -5.19
C ASP A 269 -14.19 17.72 -5.25
N PRO A 270 -13.50 17.56 -6.38
CA PRO A 270 -12.40 16.60 -6.46
C PRO A 270 -11.28 17.01 -5.49
N PRO A 271 -10.64 16.06 -4.80
CA PRO A 271 -9.50 16.39 -3.95
C PRO A 271 -8.39 17.03 -4.79
N GLU A 272 -7.72 18.03 -4.21
CA GLU A 272 -6.66 18.76 -4.90
C GLU A 272 -5.58 17.79 -5.41
N PRO A 273 -5.17 17.92 -6.69
CA PRO A 273 -4.12 17.08 -7.21
C PRO A 273 -2.84 17.33 -6.42
N LYS A 274 -2.23 16.26 -5.88
CA LYS A 274 -0.90 16.36 -5.29
C LYS A 274 0.04 17.04 -6.30
N PRO A 275 0.83 18.06 -5.90
CA PRO A 275 1.68 18.79 -6.82
C PRO A 275 2.57 17.79 -7.59
N ARG A 276 2.57 17.88 -8.92
CA ARG A 276 3.47 17.05 -9.74
C ARG A 276 4.90 17.42 -9.37
N LYS A 277 5.68 16.43 -8.92
CA LYS A 277 7.12 16.61 -8.70
C LYS A 277 7.74 17.07 -10.01
N LEU A 278 8.20 18.32 -10.06
CA LEU A 278 9.16 18.76 -11.07
C LEU A 278 10.41 17.89 -10.84
N GLN A 279 10.69 16.98 -11.77
CA GLN A 279 11.95 16.26 -11.73
C GLN A 279 13.03 17.31 -11.95
N ALA A 280 13.87 17.54 -10.94
CA ALA A 280 15.05 18.36 -11.11
C ALA A 280 15.83 17.77 -12.29
N THR A 281 15.94 18.54 -13.36
CA THR A 281 16.82 18.23 -14.48
C THR A 281 18.21 18.09 -13.91
N LYS A 282 18.73 16.86 -13.85
CA LYS A 282 20.15 16.64 -13.63
C LYS A 282 20.85 17.23 -14.85
N GLU A 283 21.36 18.44 -14.72
CA GLU A 283 22.35 18.97 -15.64
C GLU A 283 23.51 17.96 -15.67
N LYS A 284 23.84 17.53 -16.88
CA LYS A 284 24.92 16.58 -17.17
C LYS A 284 26.22 17.32 -17.40
#